data_AF-A0A2A5M5P1-F1
#
_entry.id   AF-A0A2A5M5P1-F1
#
_cell.length_a   1.000
_cell.length_b   1.000
_cell.length_c   1.000
_cell.angle_alpha   90.00
_cell.angle_beta   90.00
_cell.angle_gamma   90.00
#
_symmetry.space_group_name_H-M   'P 1'
#
loop_
_entity.id
_entity.type
_entity.pdbx_description
1 polymer ?
#
loop_
_entity_poly.entity_id
_entity_poly.type
_entity_poly.pdbx_seq_one_letter_code
_entity_poly.pdbx_strand_id
1 'polypeptide(L)'
;MSFSKESSRLFGFVAGIKFPKMIQKVINENYVKYFNINMSEFKAPCEYESLNALFTRTLQIPRKLEEGFISPSDGKILECGSTFLANEEHFAFSIKGHAYSVEELLKDSFEKDELKNGLDYVNIYLSPKDYHRYH
;
A
#
# COMPACT_ATOMS: atom_id res chain seq x y z
N MET A 1 13.51 -12.23 6.41
CA MET A 1 12.51 -12.86 7.29
C MET A 1 11.25 -13.08 6.48
N SER A 2 10.97 -14.32 6.06
CA SER A 2 9.69 -14.64 5.42
C SER A 2 8.65 -14.79 6.53
N PHE A 3 7.73 -13.82 6.65
CA PHE A 3 6.57 -13.98 7.51
C PHE A 3 5.68 -15.05 6.87
N SER A 4 5.46 -16.16 7.58
CA SER A 4 4.60 -17.23 7.07
C SER A 4 3.17 -16.71 6.85
N LYS A 5 2.45 -17.30 5.89
CA LYS A 5 1.03 -17.01 5.63
C LYS A 5 0.20 -17.04 6.92
N GLU A 6 0.50 -17.99 7.81
CA GLU A 6 -0.17 -18.13 9.11
C GLU A 6 0.12 -16.96 10.04
N SER A 7 1.36 -16.45 10.08
CA SER A 7 1.71 -15.25 10.85
C SER A 7 0.95 -14.01 10.37
N SER A 8 0.81 -13.85 9.05
CA SER A 8 0.04 -12.74 8.47
C SER A 8 -1.46 -12.84 8.83
N ARG A 9 -2.04 -14.04 8.75
CA ARG A 9 -3.45 -14.28 9.13
C ARG A 9 -3.70 -14.04 10.60
N LEU A 10 -2.80 -14.52 11.47
CA LEU A 10 -2.88 -14.29 12.90
C LEU A 10 -2.78 -12.80 13.23
N PHE A 11 -1.81 -12.09 12.63
CA PHE A 11 -1.67 -10.65 12.81
C PHE A 11 -2.92 -9.90 12.36
N GLY A 12 -3.45 -10.22 11.17
CA GLY A 12 -4.67 -9.61 10.65
C GLY A 12 -5.88 -9.83 11.56
N PHE A 13 -6.01 -11.03 12.12
CA PHE A 13 -7.03 -11.33 13.13
C PHE A 13 -6.85 -10.48 14.40
N VAL A 14 -5.65 -10.50 15.00
CA VAL A 14 -5.36 -9.75 16.24
C VAL A 14 -5.52 -8.24 16.04
N ALA A 15 -5.06 -7.70 14.91
CA ALA A 15 -5.16 -6.29 14.60
C ALA A 15 -6.63 -5.84 14.40
N GLY A 16 -7.54 -6.77 14.10
CA GLY A 16 -8.98 -6.52 14.02
C GLY A 16 -9.71 -6.57 15.37
N ILE A 17 -9.09 -7.10 16.43
CA ILE A 17 -9.70 -7.19 17.76
C ILE A 17 -9.84 -5.79 18.36
N LYS A 18 -11.01 -5.52 18.95
CA LYS A 18 -11.28 -4.29 19.72
C LYS A 18 -10.96 -4.55 21.19
N PHE A 19 -9.75 -4.19 21.61
CA PHE A 19 -9.33 -4.36 23.00
C PHE A 19 -10.04 -3.34 23.92
N PRO A 20 -10.07 -3.57 25.25
CA PRO A 20 -10.49 -2.55 26.21
C PRO A 20 -9.75 -1.23 25.97
N LYS A 21 -10.45 -0.10 26.11
CA LYS A 21 -9.98 1.24 25.70
C LYS A 21 -8.56 1.58 26.18
N MET A 22 -8.19 1.22 27.41
CA MET A 22 -6.86 1.48 27.95
C MET A 22 -5.76 0.75 27.17
N ILE A 23 -5.98 -0.53 26.88
CA ILE A 23 -5.05 -1.38 26.12
C ILE A 23 -4.98 -0.90 24.68
N GLN A 24 -6.14 -0.63 24.05
CA GLN A 24 -6.19 -0.16 22.67
C GLN A 24 -5.46 1.18 22.48
N LYS A 25 -5.62 2.11 23.43
CA LYS A 25 -4.91 3.39 23.43
C LYS A 25 -3.39 3.17 23.41
N VAL A 26 -2.87 2.32 24.30
CA VAL A 26 -1.44 2.01 24.36
C VAL A 26 -0.95 1.38 23.05
N ILE A 27 -1.70 0.45 22.47
CA ILE A 27 -1.36 -0.18 21.18
C ILE A 27 -1.25 0.89 20.09
N ASN A 28 -2.27 1.74 19.95
CA ASN A 28 -2.33 2.75 18.90
C ASN A 28 -1.23 3.81 19.05
N GLU A 29 -1.00 4.32 20.25
CA GLU A 29 0.04 5.32 20.52
C GLU A 29 1.45 4.76 20.26
N ASN A 30 1.72 3.51 20.65
CA ASN A 30 3.00 2.88 20.35
C ASN A 30 3.19 2.65 18.85
N TYR A 31 2.14 2.25 18.13
CA TYR A 31 2.20 2.08 16.68
C TYR A 31 2.54 3.39 15.97
N VAL A 32 1.84 4.48 16.34
CA VAL A 32 2.09 5.83 15.81
C VAL A 32 3.52 6.28 16.09
N LYS A 33 4.00 6.07 17.32
CA LYS A 33 5.36 6.44 17.72
C LYS A 33 6.42 5.63 16.98
N TYR A 34 6.25 4.31 16.90
CA TYR A 34 7.22 3.41 16.29
C TYR A 34 7.42 3.69 14.79
N PHE A 35 6.33 3.94 14.07
CA PHE A 35 6.38 4.26 12.64
C PHE A 35 6.50 5.76 12.34
N ASN A 36 6.56 6.61 13.37
CA ASN A 36 6.58 8.07 13.25
C ASN A 36 5.46 8.60 12.33
N ILE A 37 4.23 8.18 12.61
CA ILE A 37 3.06 8.52 11.80
C ILE A 37 2.65 9.96 12.08
N ASN A 38 2.56 10.78 11.02
CA ASN A 38 1.97 12.10 11.15
C ASN A 38 0.45 11.97 11.32
N MET A 39 -0.06 12.37 12.49
CA MET A 39 -1.49 12.31 12.82
C MET A 39 -2.24 13.63 12.55
N SER A 40 -1.59 14.66 11.99
CA SER A 40 -2.20 15.99 11.81
C SER A 40 -3.42 16.00 10.89
N GLU A 41 -3.55 15.03 9.99
CA GLU A 41 -4.64 14.92 9.01
C GLU A 41 -5.70 13.89 9.40
N PHE A 42 -5.57 13.28 10.59
CA PHE A 42 -6.33 12.11 11.03
C PHE A 42 -6.98 12.34 12.40
N LYS A 43 -7.87 11.43 12.82
CA LYS A 43 -8.38 11.42 14.20
C LYS A 43 -7.26 11.13 15.19
N ALA A 44 -7.47 11.45 16.46
CA ALA A 44 -6.51 11.13 17.50
C ALA A 44 -6.34 9.60 17.60
N PRO A 45 -5.13 9.08 17.87
CA PRO A 45 -4.89 7.62 17.92
C PRO A 45 -5.80 6.86 18.89
N CYS A 46 -6.22 7.50 19.98
CA CYS A 46 -7.12 6.91 20.98
C CYS A 46 -8.58 6.75 20.51
N GLU A 47 -8.96 7.37 19.39
CA GLU A 47 -10.32 7.27 18.82
C GLU A 47 -10.52 6.00 17.97
N TYR A 48 -9.43 5.33 17.59
CA TYR A 48 -9.51 4.11 16.77
C TYR A 48 -9.76 2.87 17.64
N GLU A 49 -10.82 2.14 17.35
CA GLU A 49 -11.27 0.98 18.13
C GLU A 49 -10.38 -0.27 17.98
N SER A 50 -9.51 -0.31 16.97
CA SER A 50 -8.57 -1.40 16.72
C SER A 50 -7.34 -0.90 15.96
N LEU A 51 -6.30 -1.73 15.92
CA LEU A 51 -5.08 -1.40 15.16
C LEU A 51 -5.36 -1.35 13.65
N ASN A 52 -6.21 -2.24 13.13
CA ASN A 52 -6.65 -2.20 11.74
C ASN A 52 -7.37 -0.89 11.42
N ALA A 53 -8.25 -0.41 12.32
CA ALA A 53 -8.95 0.86 12.12
C ALA A 53 -7.97 2.05 12.03
N LEU A 54 -6.89 2.03 12.82
CA LEU A 54 -5.81 3.02 12.74
C LEU A 54 -4.97 2.86 11.47
N PHE A 55 -4.66 1.63 11.07
CA PHE A 55 -3.88 1.34 9.85
C PHE A 55 -4.62 1.83 8.59
N THR A 56 -5.92 1.54 8.49
CA THR A 56 -6.80 1.98 7.40
C THR A 56 -7.53 3.29 7.72
N ARG A 57 -6.94 4.14 8.57
CA ARG A 57 -7.49 5.46 8.96
C ARG A 57 -7.93 6.27 7.75
N THR A 58 -9.01 7.05 7.88
CA THR A 58 -9.48 7.99 6.86
C THR A 58 -8.92 9.38 7.12
N LEU A 59 -8.59 10.13 6.07
CA LEU A 59 -8.35 11.57 6.16
C LEU A 59 -9.59 12.29 6.73
N GLN A 60 -9.37 13.26 7.61
CA GLN A 60 -10.48 14.10 8.10
C GLN A 60 -10.99 15.06 7.03
N ILE A 61 -10.08 15.54 6.18
CA ILE A 61 -10.37 16.46 5.08
C ILE A 61 -9.86 15.78 3.80
N PRO A 62 -10.70 15.59 2.77
CA PRO A 62 -10.26 15.05 1.49
C PRO A 62 -9.14 15.87 0.86
N ARG A 63 -8.19 15.19 0.18
CA ARG A 63 -7.14 15.88 -0.59
C ARG A 63 -7.79 16.76 -1.66
N LYS A 64 -7.22 17.94 -1.90
CA LYS A 64 -7.53 18.72 -3.10
C LYS A 64 -6.92 17.97 -4.30
N LEU A 65 -7.76 17.59 -5.25
CA LEU A 65 -7.32 16.92 -6.47
C LEU A 65 -6.98 17.96 -7.55
N GLU A 66 -5.96 17.66 -8.33
CA GLU A 66 -5.58 18.41 -9.53
C GLU A 66 -6.13 17.70 -10.77
N GLU A 67 -6.15 18.40 -11.90
CA GLU A 67 -6.55 17.81 -13.18
C GLU A 67 -5.44 16.93 -13.77
N GLY A 68 -5.82 15.92 -14.54
CA GLY A 68 -4.89 15.00 -15.21
C GLY A 68 -4.59 13.74 -14.41
N PHE A 69 -3.47 13.09 -14.73
CA PHE A 69 -3.03 11.86 -14.07
C PHE A 69 -2.32 12.20 -12.75
N ILE A 70 -2.96 11.85 -11.64
CA ILE A 70 -2.47 12.12 -10.29
C ILE A 70 -2.13 10.81 -9.57
N SER A 71 -1.32 10.90 -8.51
CA SER A 71 -0.95 9.72 -7.73
C SER A 71 -2.19 9.07 -7.08
N PRO A 72 -2.36 7.74 -7.19
CA PRO A 72 -3.50 7.03 -6.59
C PRO A 72 -3.37 6.84 -5.08
N SER A 73 -2.18 7.08 -4.51
CA SER A 73 -1.91 6.87 -3.09
C SER A 73 -0.74 7.72 -2.58
N ASP A 74 -0.68 7.91 -1.27
CA ASP A 74 0.53 8.37 -0.59
C ASP A 74 1.58 7.25 -0.62
N GLY A 75 2.87 7.59 -0.71
CA GLY A 75 3.94 6.59 -0.69
C GLY A 75 5.21 7.06 -1.37
N LYS A 76 6.13 6.12 -1.61
CA LYS A 76 7.38 6.36 -2.31
C LYS A 76 7.37 5.66 -3.66
N ILE A 77 7.61 6.41 -4.74
CA ILE A 77 7.94 5.81 -6.04
C ILE A 77 9.28 5.10 -5.89
N LEU A 78 9.28 3.79 -6.10
CA LEU A 78 10.48 2.97 -6.08
C LEU A 78 11.09 2.80 -7.46
N GLU A 79 10.25 2.72 -8.49
CA GLU A 79 10.65 2.53 -9.88
C GLU A 79 9.52 3.05 -10.78
N CYS A 80 9.86 3.63 -11.93
CA CYS A 80 8.90 3.95 -12.98
C CYS A 80 9.59 3.92 -14.36
N GLY A 81 8.83 3.60 -15.40
CA GLY A 81 9.34 3.58 -16.76
C GLY A 81 8.40 2.83 -17.70
N SER A 82 8.91 2.47 -18.86
CA SER A 82 8.19 1.67 -19.84
C SER A 82 8.62 0.21 -19.76
N THR A 83 7.69 -0.70 -20.05
CA THR A 83 8.00 -2.13 -20.17
C THR A 83 8.98 -2.39 -21.31
N PHE A 84 9.75 -3.46 -21.21
CA PHE A 84 10.64 -3.93 -22.27
C PHE A 84 10.34 -5.38 -22.64
N LEU A 85 10.62 -5.75 -23.89
CA LEU A 85 10.41 -7.11 -24.37
C LEU A 85 11.58 -8.03 -23.99
N ALA A 86 11.25 -9.19 -23.42
CA ALA A 86 12.18 -10.30 -23.25
C ALA A 86 11.41 -11.62 -23.42
N ASN A 87 11.94 -12.56 -24.20
CA ASN A 87 11.29 -13.85 -24.47
C ASN A 87 9.82 -13.75 -24.94
N GLU A 88 9.50 -12.77 -25.79
CA GLU A 88 8.13 -12.51 -26.30
C GLU A 88 7.10 -12.06 -25.23
N GLU A 89 7.55 -11.68 -24.04
CA GLU A 89 6.74 -11.12 -22.96
C GLU A 89 7.22 -9.71 -22.56
N HIS A 90 6.32 -8.92 -21.98
CA HIS A 90 6.62 -7.59 -21.45
C HIS A 90 7.09 -7.67 -19.99
N PHE A 91 8.24 -7.07 -19.72
CA PHE A 91 8.81 -7.00 -18.37
C PHE A 91 8.84 -5.57 -17.84
N ALA A 92 8.65 -5.45 -16.53
CA ALA A 92 8.85 -4.22 -15.78
C ALA A 92 9.90 -4.45 -14.68
N PHE A 93 10.66 -3.40 -14.32
CA PHE A 93 11.60 -3.49 -13.21
C PHE A 93 10.87 -3.41 -11.87
N SER A 94 11.39 -4.14 -10.89
CA SER A 94 10.99 -4.12 -9.48
C SER A 94 12.08 -3.51 -8.60
N ILE A 95 11.79 -3.49 -7.30
CA ILE A 95 12.70 -3.06 -6.25
C ILE A 95 13.98 -3.91 -6.29
N LYS A 96 15.14 -3.25 -6.27
CA LYS A 96 16.48 -3.89 -6.28
C LYS A 96 16.82 -4.61 -7.59
N GLY A 97 16.36 -4.10 -8.74
CA GLY A 97 16.86 -4.52 -10.06
C GLY A 97 16.40 -5.90 -10.53
N HIS A 98 15.33 -6.45 -9.94
CA HIS A 98 14.71 -7.67 -10.41
C HIS A 98 13.56 -7.31 -11.35
N ALA A 99 13.51 -7.89 -12.55
CA ALA A 99 12.37 -7.70 -13.45
C ALA A 99 11.28 -8.75 -13.19
N TYR A 100 10.03 -8.42 -13.51
CA TYR A 100 8.89 -9.34 -13.46
C TYR A 100 8.09 -9.28 -14.77
N SER A 101 7.48 -10.40 -15.14
CA SER A 101 6.57 -10.50 -16.29
C SER A 101 5.28 -9.77 -15.96
N VAL A 102 4.88 -8.85 -16.85
CA VAL A 102 3.65 -8.06 -16.72
C VAL A 102 2.45 -8.96 -16.97
N GLU A 103 2.56 -9.88 -17.91
CA GLU A 103 1.58 -10.91 -18.20
C GLU A 103 1.33 -11.80 -16.97
N GLU A 104 2.39 -12.22 -16.27
CA GLU A 104 2.25 -12.99 -15.02
C GLU A 104 1.59 -12.17 -13.90
N LEU A 105 1.91 -10.88 -13.80
CA LEU A 105 1.33 -9.99 -12.81
C LEU A 105 -0.18 -9.78 -13.04
N LEU A 106 -0.57 -9.49 -14.29
CA LEU A 106 -1.93 -9.12 -14.66
C LEU A 106 -2.85 -10.33 -14.91
N LYS A 107 -2.29 -11.48 -15.29
CA LYS A 107 -3.03 -12.73 -15.58
C LYS A 107 -4.17 -12.49 -16.57
N ASP A 108 -5.41 -12.69 -16.15
CA ASP A 108 -6.60 -12.53 -17.00
C ASP A 108 -7.17 -11.09 -16.98
N SER A 109 -6.41 -10.13 -16.44
CA SER A 109 -6.86 -8.73 -16.25
C SER A 109 -6.47 -7.80 -17.41
N PHE A 110 -6.04 -8.35 -18.54
CA PHE A 110 -5.66 -7.57 -19.72
C PHE A 110 -6.06 -8.32 -21.00
N GLU A 111 -6.34 -7.54 -22.05
CA GLU A 111 -6.47 -8.10 -23.40
C GLU A 111 -5.09 -8.15 -24.07
N LYS A 112 -4.77 -9.21 -24.79
CA LYS A 112 -3.44 -9.37 -25.43
C LYS A 112 -3.05 -8.20 -26.33
N ASP A 113 -4.04 -7.54 -26.91
CA ASP A 113 -3.83 -6.37 -27.77
C ASP A 113 -3.37 -5.12 -26.99
N GLU A 114 -3.69 -5.02 -25.70
CA GLU A 114 -3.30 -3.89 -24.84
C GLU A 114 -1.79 -3.88 -24.56
N LEU A 115 -1.16 -5.05 -24.52
CA LEU A 115 0.29 -5.16 -24.28
C LEU A 115 1.14 -4.98 -25.53
N LYS A 116 0.57 -5.03 -26.75
CA LYS A 116 1.35 -5.00 -28.01
C LYS A 116 2.33 -3.83 -28.12
N ASN A 117 2.00 -2.69 -27.53
CA ASN A 117 2.82 -1.47 -27.57
C ASN A 117 3.65 -1.27 -26.29
N GLY A 118 3.62 -2.23 -25.37
CA GLY A 118 4.12 -2.06 -24.02
C GLY A 118 3.24 -1.16 -23.15
N LEU A 119 3.57 -1.09 -21.87
CA LEU A 119 2.92 -0.25 -20.88
C LEU A 119 3.93 0.68 -20.21
N ASP A 120 3.44 1.82 -19.72
CA ASP A 120 4.15 2.59 -18.71
C ASP A 120 3.70 2.12 -17.32
N TYR A 121 4.65 2.04 -16.38
CA TYR A 121 4.40 1.56 -15.03
C TYR A 121 5.05 2.46 -13.97
N VAL A 122 4.45 2.42 -12.77
CA VAL A 122 4.98 3.05 -11.57
C VAL A 122 4.80 2.08 -10.40
N ASN A 123 5.90 1.73 -9.72
CA ASN A 123 5.87 0.96 -8.48
C ASN A 123 5.87 1.91 -7.29
N ILE A 124 4.75 1.97 -6.56
CA ILE A 124 4.61 2.80 -5.35
C ILE A 124 4.65 1.91 -4.11
N TYR A 125 5.57 2.21 -3.20
CA TYR A 125 5.66 1.55 -1.90
C TYR A 125 5.00 2.39 -0.81
N LEU A 126 4.03 1.76 -0.13
CA LEU A 126 3.38 2.27 1.06
C LEU A 126 4.06 1.65 2.27
N SER A 127 4.75 2.48 3.05
CA SER A 127 5.29 2.09 4.33
C SER A 127 4.19 2.14 5.40
N PRO A 128 4.35 1.45 6.55
CA PRO A 128 3.29 1.38 7.57
C PRO A 128 2.84 2.72 8.16
N LYS A 129 3.60 3.80 7.93
CA LYS A 129 3.26 5.18 8.33
C LYS A 129 2.38 5.91 7.33
N ASP A 130 2.32 5.45 6.09
CA ASP A 130 1.61 6.13 5.01
C ASP A 130 0.10 5.88 5.13
N TYR A 131 -0.68 6.59 4.32
CA TYR A 131 -2.14 6.43 4.25
C TYR A 131 -2.49 5.23 3.36
N HIS A 132 -3.08 4.18 3.95
CA HIS A 132 -3.32 2.90 3.27
C HIS A 132 -4.71 2.83 2.63
N ARG A 133 -5.08 3.87 1.88
CA ARG A 133 -6.25 3.84 0.99
C ARG A 133 -5.83 4.37 -0.37
N TYR A 134 -6.45 3.81 -1.40
CA TYR A 134 -6.20 4.11 -2.80
C TYR A 134 -7.39 4.88 -3.36
N HIS A 135 -7.11 5.77 -4.32
CA HIS A 135 -8.07 6.68 -4.94
C HIS A 135 -7.95 6.67 -6.46
#